data_AF-A0A0D7BTN4-F1
#
_entry.id   AF-A0A0D7BTN4-F1
#
_cell.length_a   1.000
_cell.length_b   1.000
_cell.length_c   1.000
_cell.angle_alpha   90.00
_cell.angle_beta   90.00
_cell.angle_gamma   90.00
#
_symmetry.space_group_name_H-M   'P 1'
#
loop_
_entity.id
_entity.type
_entity.pdbx_description
1 polymer ?
#
loop_
_entity_poly.entity_id
_entity_poly.type
_entity_poly.pdbx_seq_one_letter_code
_entity_poly.pdbx_strand_id
1 'polypeptide(L)'
;MYPKLVALDTDWTLFWGWLKVNEWGRGPNAYSPKEDNIEKRNYWEIQDRTNHNVACGMYADVPKIIKDILKNGAKLAIVSRNTSKAMCDRALWHWTVQDHHGKDKRLIDLVSFDEVYDADKTTHFRKIKEWTKFEYSDMIHFDDEAINNNVEMMLGVTFQVSRDQKGLTWENYQQGLEIWRGNKRIHSPWQGLQLNRYPKLKLLGYSGMDEGTIRQLEAGGRRTDTKEAARYGYAMYVADDPRVAIYFNNWIKNAFAAGTATTVCAVYARDGELWDRMNKVTLVNIVNGREVIDSTFQIWVPGWATDIMQKRGSLFATAWSEEDRDRQVAQWGVKKPYVLFARHPNMGGNFPIPNPQRFNELVIYPQIQENLIVVRRMSDNELGSAGNVFYPGKIRDWNITIPQRTRDDFAAHRENIG
;
A
#
# COMPACT_ATOMS: atom_id res chain seq x y z
N MET A 1 6.92 4.21 19.87
CA MET A 1 5.76 3.38 19.51
C MET A 1 6.23 2.26 18.59
N TYR A 2 5.69 1.06 18.75
CA TYR A 2 6.08 -0.14 18.02
C TYR A 2 4.82 -0.97 17.70
N PRO A 3 4.73 -1.67 16.54
CA PRO A 3 3.57 -2.51 16.19
C PRO A 3 3.33 -3.63 17.22
N LYS A 4 2.09 -4.07 17.39
CA LYS A 4 1.79 -5.21 18.27
C LYS A 4 2.21 -6.55 17.66
N LEU A 5 2.26 -6.61 16.33
CA LEU A 5 2.63 -7.81 15.58
C LEU A 5 3.45 -7.45 14.35
N VAL A 6 4.53 -8.20 14.15
CA VAL A 6 5.40 -8.14 12.97
C VAL A 6 5.34 -9.48 12.27
N ALA A 7 4.83 -9.49 11.04
CA ALA A 7 4.67 -10.67 10.21
C ALA A 7 5.72 -10.71 9.11
N LEU A 8 6.43 -11.82 8.99
CA LEU A 8 7.47 -12.04 8.00
C LEU A 8 7.04 -13.15 7.04
N ASP A 9 7.20 -12.92 5.74
CA ASP A 9 7.22 -14.00 4.76
C ASP A 9 8.49 -14.85 4.88
N THR A 10 8.49 -16.02 4.23
CA THR A 10 9.61 -16.97 4.29
C THR A 10 10.57 -16.82 3.12
N ASP A 11 10.18 -17.32 1.94
CA ASP A 11 11.05 -17.47 0.79
C ASP A 11 11.40 -16.06 0.25
N TRP A 12 12.67 -15.77 -0.02
CA TRP A 12 13.17 -14.45 -0.42
C TRP A 12 12.92 -13.27 0.53
N THR A 13 12.33 -13.52 1.69
CA THR A 13 12.15 -12.51 2.75
C THR A 13 12.99 -12.83 3.98
N LEU A 14 12.72 -13.96 4.65
CA LEU A 14 13.47 -14.42 5.82
C LEU A 14 14.75 -15.15 5.41
N PHE A 15 14.70 -15.88 4.31
CA PHE A 15 15.84 -16.60 3.75
C PHE A 15 15.85 -16.53 2.22
N TRP A 16 17.03 -16.61 1.61
CA TRP A 16 17.14 -16.77 0.16
C TRP A 16 16.89 -18.23 -0.23
N GLY A 17 16.45 -18.44 -1.48
CA GLY A 17 16.12 -19.76 -2.01
C GLY A 17 14.65 -20.12 -1.82
N TRP A 18 14.26 -21.26 -2.40
CA TRP A 18 12.88 -21.75 -2.36
C TRP A 18 12.79 -23.11 -1.66
N LEU A 19 11.98 -23.21 -0.61
CA LEU A 19 11.64 -24.49 0.04
C LEU A 19 10.54 -25.21 -0.73
N LYS A 20 10.88 -25.73 -1.92
CA LYS A 20 9.96 -26.40 -2.81
C LYS A 20 9.87 -27.89 -2.54
N VAL A 21 8.69 -28.35 -2.10
CA VAL A 21 8.42 -29.76 -1.80
C VAL A 21 8.65 -30.70 -2.99
N ASN A 22 8.61 -30.21 -4.23
CA ASN A 22 8.87 -31.00 -5.43
C ASN A 22 10.34 -31.05 -5.84
N GLU A 23 11.22 -30.21 -5.29
CA GLU A 23 12.66 -30.16 -5.60
C GLU A 23 13.51 -30.85 -4.52
N TRP A 24 13.11 -30.75 -3.24
CA TRP A 24 13.84 -31.33 -2.11
C TRP A 24 13.55 -32.83 -1.91
N GLY A 25 14.55 -33.59 -1.47
CA GLY A 25 14.45 -35.03 -1.17
C GLY A 25 14.23 -35.88 -2.43
N ARG A 26 14.91 -35.54 -3.52
CA ARG A 26 14.77 -36.20 -4.84
C ARG A 26 15.95 -37.09 -5.23
N GLY A 27 17.06 -37.01 -4.51
CA GLY A 27 18.23 -37.85 -4.78
C GLY A 27 18.11 -39.26 -4.17
N PRO A 28 19.12 -40.12 -4.41
CA PRO A 28 19.19 -41.44 -3.83
C PRO A 28 19.14 -41.39 -2.29
N ASN A 29 18.47 -42.36 -1.67
CA ASN A 29 18.33 -42.49 -0.21
C ASN A 29 17.60 -41.30 0.48
N ALA A 30 16.66 -40.67 -0.23
CA ALA A 30 15.80 -39.66 0.36
C ALA A 30 14.98 -40.19 1.56
N TYR A 31 14.90 -39.36 2.59
CA TYR A 31 14.12 -39.62 3.79
C TYR A 31 12.63 -39.34 3.56
N SER A 32 11.78 -40.01 4.33
CA SER A 32 10.34 -39.75 4.43
C SER A 32 9.99 -39.58 5.91
N PRO A 33 9.34 -38.47 6.31
CA PRO A 33 8.76 -37.43 5.46
C PRO A 33 9.79 -36.49 4.80
N LYS A 34 9.36 -35.69 3.80
CA LYS A 34 10.27 -34.94 2.91
C LYS A 34 11.14 -33.94 3.63
N GLU A 35 10.59 -33.27 4.64
CA GLU A 35 11.29 -32.29 5.48
C GLU A 35 12.52 -32.88 6.20
N ASP A 36 12.59 -34.20 6.40
CA ASP A 36 13.76 -34.82 7.03
C ASP A 36 14.99 -34.87 6.09
N ASN A 37 14.80 -34.53 4.82
CA ASN A 37 15.90 -34.27 3.88
C ASN A 37 16.53 -32.87 4.08
N ILE A 38 16.00 -32.01 4.94
CA ILE A 38 16.61 -30.71 5.25
C ILE A 38 17.67 -30.92 6.34
N GLU A 39 18.94 -30.63 6.00
CA GLU A 39 20.03 -30.62 6.97
C GLU A 39 20.69 -29.25 7.09
N LYS A 40 21.27 -29.03 8.28
CA LYS A 40 22.04 -27.82 8.57
C LYS A 40 23.42 -27.92 7.92
N ARG A 41 23.75 -26.96 7.06
CA ARG A 41 25.08 -26.82 6.46
C ARG A 41 26.02 -25.99 7.34
N ASN A 42 25.52 -24.85 7.82
CA ASN A 42 26.25 -23.96 8.73
C ASN A 42 25.25 -23.12 9.55
N TYR A 43 25.70 -22.05 10.22
CA TYR A 43 24.82 -21.18 11.00
C TYR A 43 23.72 -20.54 10.14
N TRP A 44 24.05 -20.14 8.92
CA TRP A 44 23.18 -19.39 8.02
C TRP A 44 22.38 -20.30 7.09
N GLU A 45 22.91 -21.46 6.72
CA GLU A 45 22.42 -22.23 5.58
C GLU A 45 21.93 -23.63 5.97
N ILE A 46 20.89 -24.04 5.26
CA ILE A 46 20.38 -25.41 5.19
C ILE A 46 20.50 -25.91 3.75
N GLN A 47 20.61 -27.22 3.59
CA GLN A 47 20.72 -27.86 2.27
C GLN A 47 19.94 -29.18 2.25
N ASP A 48 19.61 -29.65 1.04
CA ASP A 48 19.02 -30.98 0.83
C ASP A 48 20.10 -32.05 0.98
N ARG A 49 19.91 -32.98 1.92
CA ARG A 49 20.77 -34.15 2.17
C ARG A 49 21.10 -34.96 0.92
N THR A 50 20.15 -35.02 -0.02
CA THR A 50 20.25 -35.87 -1.21
C THR A 50 20.79 -35.13 -2.42
N ASN A 51 20.86 -33.80 -2.36
CA ASN A 51 21.40 -32.93 -3.40
C ASN A 51 21.87 -31.60 -2.80
N HIS A 52 23.14 -31.51 -2.41
CA HIS A 52 23.72 -30.31 -1.77
C HIS A 52 23.71 -29.04 -2.66
N ASN A 53 23.33 -29.14 -3.94
CA ASN A 53 23.10 -27.97 -4.79
C ASN A 53 21.76 -27.27 -4.50
N VAL A 54 20.84 -27.93 -3.81
CA VAL A 54 19.57 -27.36 -3.36
C VAL A 54 19.78 -26.87 -1.92
N ALA A 55 19.71 -25.55 -1.72
CA ALA A 55 19.99 -24.92 -0.44
C ALA A 55 19.13 -23.66 -0.24
N CYS A 56 18.98 -23.26 1.03
CA CYS A 56 18.41 -21.98 1.44
C CYS A 56 19.23 -21.41 2.60
N GLY A 57 19.21 -20.09 2.78
CA GLY A 57 19.96 -19.46 3.87
C GLY A 57 19.31 -18.21 4.43
N MET A 58 19.30 -18.11 5.76
CA MET A 58 18.77 -16.96 6.49
C MET A 58 19.54 -15.69 6.14
N TYR A 59 18.83 -14.60 5.86
CA TYR A 59 19.47 -13.32 5.58
C TYR A 59 20.20 -12.77 6.81
N ALA A 60 21.33 -12.08 6.59
CA ALA A 60 22.28 -11.70 7.64
C ALA A 60 21.68 -10.83 8.76
N ASP A 61 20.71 -9.96 8.43
CA ASP A 61 20.07 -9.07 9.41
C ASP A 61 18.91 -9.70 10.17
N VAL A 62 18.41 -10.86 9.74
CA VAL A 62 17.24 -11.51 10.37
C VAL A 62 17.45 -11.74 11.87
N PRO A 63 18.58 -12.27 12.37
CA PRO A 63 18.79 -12.42 13.81
C PRO A 63 18.64 -11.10 14.59
N LYS A 64 19.16 -10.00 14.04
CA LYS A 64 19.06 -8.66 14.64
C LYS A 64 17.62 -8.15 14.65
N ILE A 65 16.88 -8.40 13.56
CA ILE A 65 15.47 -8.01 13.41
C ILE A 65 14.58 -8.78 14.38
N ILE A 66 14.71 -10.10 14.46
CA ILE A 66 13.94 -10.92 15.41
C ILE A 66 14.19 -10.45 16.85
N LYS A 67 15.45 -10.17 17.20
CA LYS A 67 15.80 -9.63 18.52
C LYS A 67 15.11 -8.29 18.80
N ASP A 68 15.05 -7.39 17.82
CA ASP A 68 14.37 -6.09 17.96
C ASP A 68 12.84 -6.25 18.11
N ILE A 69 12.21 -7.12 17.33
CA ILE A 69 10.77 -7.45 17.45
C ILE A 69 10.44 -7.88 18.89
N LEU A 70 11.19 -8.86 19.39
CA LEU A 70 10.96 -9.43 20.72
C LEU A 70 11.27 -8.43 21.84
N LYS A 71 12.35 -7.65 21.71
CA LYS A 71 12.73 -6.63 22.69
C LYS A 71 11.66 -5.55 22.83
N ASN A 72 10.95 -5.22 21.76
CA ASN A 72 9.86 -4.25 21.77
C ASN A 72 8.49 -4.88 22.13
N GLY A 73 8.45 -6.17 22.50
CA GLY A 73 7.25 -6.87 22.96
C GLY A 73 6.24 -7.22 21.87
N ALA A 74 6.61 -7.09 20.59
CA ALA A 74 5.75 -7.46 19.49
C ALA A 74 5.71 -8.99 19.30
N LYS A 75 4.57 -9.47 18.82
CA LYS A 75 4.42 -10.87 18.41
C LYS A 75 5.06 -11.06 17.05
N LEU A 76 5.93 -12.07 16.93
CA LEU A 76 6.47 -12.52 15.65
C LEU A 76 5.46 -13.47 15.00
N ALA A 77 5.08 -13.18 13.75
CA ALA A 77 4.31 -14.09 12.93
C ALA A 77 5.10 -14.51 11.69
N ILE A 78 4.99 -15.77 11.30
CA ILE A 78 5.39 -16.26 9.99
C ILE A 78 4.12 -16.37 9.16
N VAL A 79 4.13 -15.74 7.99
CA VAL A 79 2.99 -15.69 7.08
C VAL A 79 3.49 -16.02 5.69
N SER A 80 3.23 -17.22 5.19
CA SER A 80 3.81 -17.70 3.94
C SER A 80 2.82 -18.48 3.08
N ARG A 81 2.95 -18.33 1.77
CA ARG A 81 2.20 -19.10 0.77
C ARG A 81 2.86 -20.42 0.40
N ASN A 82 3.93 -20.80 1.08
CA ASN A 82 4.60 -22.07 0.83
C ASN A 82 3.61 -23.24 1.00
N THR A 83 3.68 -24.20 0.09
CA THR A 83 2.78 -25.36 0.07
C THR A 83 3.15 -26.44 1.08
N SER A 84 4.31 -26.32 1.74
CA SER A 84 4.81 -27.28 2.72
C SER A 84 5.16 -26.61 4.03
N LYS A 85 4.17 -26.50 4.92
CA LYS A 85 4.38 -26.02 6.29
C LYS A 85 5.50 -26.80 7.01
N ALA A 86 5.50 -28.12 6.93
CA ALA A 86 6.48 -28.95 7.62
C ALA A 86 7.94 -28.66 7.18
N MET A 87 8.16 -28.31 5.91
CA MET A 87 9.49 -27.91 5.44
C MET A 87 9.90 -26.53 5.95
N CYS A 88 8.99 -25.55 5.95
CA CYS A 88 9.24 -24.24 6.55
C CYS A 88 9.56 -24.37 8.05
N ASP A 89 8.76 -25.13 8.80
CA ASP A 89 8.97 -25.38 10.22
C ASP A 89 10.34 -26.01 10.48
N ARG A 90 10.73 -26.99 9.65
CA ARG A 90 12.03 -27.66 9.76
C ARG A 90 13.19 -26.71 9.45
N ALA A 91 13.06 -25.83 8.47
CA ALA A 91 14.06 -24.81 8.20
C ALA A 91 14.22 -23.84 9.39
N LEU A 92 13.11 -23.31 9.90
CA LEU A 92 13.08 -22.42 11.08
C LEU A 92 13.58 -23.11 12.36
N TRP A 93 13.50 -24.44 12.44
CA TRP A 93 14.06 -25.24 13.54
C TRP A 93 15.59 -25.32 13.51
N HIS A 94 16.21 -25.37 12.33
CA HIS A 94 17.67 -25.47 12.16
C HIS A 94 18.38 -24.13 12.43
N TRP A 95 17.70 -23.02 12.12
CA TRP A 95 18.21 -21.68 12.40
C TRP A 95 18.04 -21.30 13.86
N THR A 96 19.06 -20.66 14.41
CA THR A 96 19.12 -20.22 15.80
C THR A 96 19.35 -18.73 15.81
N VAL A 97 18.59 -18.01 16.62
CA VAL A 97 18.73 -16.56 16.82
C VAL A 97 18.64 -16.24 18.31
N GLN A 98 19.13 -15.06 18.69
CA GLN A 98 19.04 -14.61 20.08
C GLN A 98 17.65 -14.06 20.39
N ASP A 99 17.08 -14.48 21.52
CA ASP A 99 15.91 -13.84 22.10
C ASP A 99 16.24 -12.44 22.69
N HIS A 100 15.25 -11.79 23.30
CA HIS A 100 15.40 -10.48 23.91
C HIS A 100 16.28 -10.47 25.17
N HIS A 101 16.61 -11.64 25.74
CA HIS A 101 17.59 -11.81 26.82
C HIS A 101 18.99 -12.18 26.30
N GLY A 102 19.17 -12.27 24.98
CA GLY A 102 20.44 -12.66 24.38
C GLY A 102 20.71 -14.16 24.41
N LYS A 103 19.71 -14.99 24.72
CA LYS A 103 19.84 -16.45 24.72
C LYS A 103 19.51 -17.02 23.35
N ASP A 104 20.35 -17.92 22.89
CA ASP A 104 20.14 -18.65 21.64
C ASP A 104 18.90 -19.55 21.73
N LYS A 105 18.02 -19.43 20.75
CA LYS A 105 16.76 -20.15 20.59
C LYS A 105 16.58 -20.54 19.13
N ARG A 106 15.89 -21.66 18.87
CA ARG A 106 15.47 -21.97 17.51
C ARG A 106 14.50 -20.90 17.07
N LEU A 107 14.59 -20.47 15.82
CA LEU A 107 13.73 -19.39 15.33
C LEU A 107 12.25 -19.75 15.44
N ILE A 108 11.91 -21.02 15.16
CA ILE A 108 10.53 -21.52 15.32
C ILE A 108 9.99 -21.38 16.76
N ASP A 109 10.83 -21.53 17.79
CA ASP A 109 10.41 -21.43 19.20
C ASP A 109 10.03 -19.99 19.59
N LEU A 110 10.38 -19.00 18.76
CA LEU A 110 10.09 -17.57 18.95
C LEU A 110 8.85 -17.11 18.18
N VAL A 111 8.34 -17.93 17.26
CA VAL A 111 7.17 -17.61 16.42
C VAL A 111 5.91 -17.75 17.25
N SER A 112 5.11 -16.68 17.31
CA SER A 112 3.83 -16.67 18.02
C SER A 112 2.67 -17.14 17.14
N PHE A 113 2.73 -16.89 15.84
CA PHE A 113 1.72 -17.27 14.86
C PHE A 113 2.40 -17.79 13.61
N ASP A 114 2.01 -18.97 13.16
CA ASP A 114 2.70 -19.70 12.10
C ASP A 114 1.69 -20.12 11.04
N GLU A 115 1.37 -19.16 10.16
CA GLU A 115 0.36 -19.31 9.12
C GLU A 115 1.09 -19.58 7.79
N VAL A 116 1.29 -20.87 7.48
CA VAL A 116 1.97 -21.32 6.25
C VAL A 116 1.06 -22.24 5.46
N TYR A 117 0.49 -21.73 4.36
CA TYR A 117 -0.34 -22.48 3.42
C TYR A 117 -0.64 -21.64 2.16
N ASP A 118 -0.91 -22.29 1.02
CA ASP A 118 -1.19 -21.57 -0.24
C ASP A 118 -2.60 -20.95 -0.25
N ALA A 119 -2.67 -19.72 0.27
CA ALA A 119 -3.85 -18.86 0.20
C ALA A 119 -3.43 -17.40 0.12
N ASP A 120 -4.36 -16.50 -0.21
CA ASP A 120 -4.06 -15.07 -0.15
C ASP A 120 -3.61 -14.66 1.27
N LYS A 121 -2.63 -13.75 1.33
CA LYS A 121 -2.12 -13.21 2.61
C LYS A 121 -3.23 -12.58 3.45
N THR A 122 -4.29 -12.07 2.83
CA THR A 122 -5.47 -11.58 3.55
C THR A 122 -6.16 -12.67 4.39
N THR A 123 -6.17 -13.93 3.96
CA THR A 123 -6.71 -15.07 4.73
C THR A 123 -5.88 -15.34 5.98
N HIS A 124 -4.56 -15.26 5.85
CA HIS A 124 -3.62 -15.42 6.97
C HIS A 124 -3.85 -14.34 8.04
N PHE A 125 -3.93 -13.08 7.63
CA PHE A 125 -4.15 -11.97 8.56
C PHE A 125 -5.53 -11.99 9.21
N ARG A 126 -6.58 -12.46 8.52
CA ARG A 126 -7.91 -12.67 9.15
C ARG A 126 -7.81 -13.67 10.30
N LYS A 127 -7.14 -14.80 10.10
CA LYS A 127 -6.92 -15.81 11.14
C LYS A 127 -6.08 -15.26 12.30
N ILE A 128 -5.00 -14.52 12.01
CA ILE A 128 -4.20 -13.85 13.05
C ILE A 128 -5.06 -12.86 13.86
N LYS A 129 -5.91 -12.06 13.21
CA LYS A 129 -6.83 -11.14 13.90
C LYS A 129 -7.85 -11.90 14.75
N GLU A 130 -8.37 -13.04 14.28
CA GLU A 130 -9.28 -13.88 15.07
C GLU A 130 -8.64 -14.34 16.38
N TRP A 131 -7.37 -14.75 16.36
CA TRP A 131 -6.63 -15.18 17.55
C TRP A 131 -6.21 -14.03 18.46
N THR A 132 -5.60 -12.99 17.88
CA THR A 132 -4.99 -11.87 18.64
C THR A 132 -5.99 -10.83 19.09
N LYS A 133 -7.09 -10.66 18.34
CA LYS A 133 -7.98 -9.50 18.40
C LYS A 133 -7.28 -8.16 18.17
N PHE A 134 -6.05 -8.15 17.65
CA PHE A 134 -5.36 -6.91 17.31
C PHE A 134 -6.04 -6.24 16.12
N GLU A 135 -5.98 -4.91 16.08
CA GLU A 135 -6.39 -4.17 14.90
C GLU A 135 -5.35 -4.33 13.79
N TYR A 136 -5.80 -4.40 12.54
CA TYR A 136 -4.87 -4.53 11.40
C TYR A 136 -3.88 -3.37 11.36
N SER A 137 -4.33 -2.17 11.74
CA SER A 137 -3.45 -1.00 11.85
C SER A 137 -2.35 -1.15 12.91
N ASP A 138 -2.44 -2.13 13.82
CA ASP A 138 -1.39 -2.46 14.80
C ASP A 138 -0.40 -3.52 14.29
N MET A 139 -0.55 -3.96 13.04
CA MET A 139 0.27 -5.00 12.42
C MET A 139 1.12 -4.42 11.27
N ILE A 140 2.27 -5.04 11.04
CA ILE A 140 3.11 -4.80 9.87
C ILE A 140 3.50 -6.13 9.22
N HIS A 141 3.56 -6.14 7.89
CA HIS A 141 3.99 -7.28 7.09
C HIS A 141 5.19 -6.92 6.22
N PHE A 142 6.20 -7.79 6.23
CA PHE A 142 7.34 -7.77 5.32
C PHE A 142 7.29 -8.98 4.39
N ASP A 143 7.43 -8.73 3.10
CA ASP A 143 7.28 -9.73 2.02
C ASP A 143 8.04 -9.22 0.79
N ASP A 144 8.63 -10.10 -0.02
CA ASP A 144 9.37 -9.70 -1.22
C ASP A 144 8.45 -9.50 -2.43
N GLU A 145 7.28 -10.13 -2.43
CA GLU A 145 6.33 -10.12 -3.54
C GLU A 145 5.33 -8.98 -3.37
N ALA A 146 5.50 -7.91 -4.18
CA ALA A 146 4.67 -6.71 -4.09
C ALA A 146 3.16 -7.01 -4.18
N ILE A 147 2.74 -8.05 -4.91
CA ILE A 147 1.33 -8.48 -5.03
C ILE A 147 0.67 -8.78 -3.67
N ASN A 148 1.46 -9.13 -2.65
CA ASN A 148 1.00 -9.35 -1.30
C ASN A 148 0.65 -8.03 -0.56
N ASN A 149 0.83 -6.86 -1.20
CA ASN A 149 0.35 -5.57 -0.71
C ASN A 149 -1.19 -5.51 -0.58
N ASN A 150 -1.90 -6.50 -1.13
CA ASN A 150 -3.34 -6.64 -0.95
C ASN A 150 -3.76 -6.65 0.54
N VAL A 151 -2.91 -7.08 1.48
CA VAL A 151 -3.20 -6.99 2.92
C VAL A 151 -3.29 -5.56 3.40
N GLU A 152 -2.45 -4.68 2.85
CA GLU A 152 -2.47 -3.27 3.17
C GLU A 152 -3.71 -2.61 2.61
N MET A 153 -4.03 -2.89 1.35
CA MET A 153 -5.16 -2.25 0.68
C MET A 153 -6.50 -2.74 1.25
N MET A 154 -6.64 -4.04 1.47
CA MET A 154 -7.91 -4.67 1.84
C MET A 154 -8.17 -4.70 3.35
N LEU A 155 -7.13 -4.81 4.18
CA LEU A 155 -7.28 -5.01 5.63
C LEU A 155 -6.72 -3.86 6.47
N GLY A 156 -5.62 -3.25 6.06
CA GLY A 156 -4.97 -2.18 6.83
C GLY A 156 -3.71 -2.51 7.57
N VAL A 157 -3.16 -3.67 7.28
CA VAL A 157 -1.82 -4.03 7.73
C VAL A 157 -0.84 -3.10 7.03
N THR A 158 0.11 -2.50 7.73
CA THR A 158 1.19 -1.78 7.01
C THR A 158 2.03 -2.79 6.25
N PHE A 159 2.34 -2.53 4.98
CA PHE A 159 3.09 -3.46 4.14
C PHE A 159 4.41 -2.84 3.68
N GLN A 160 5.49 -3.61 3.75
CA GLN A 160 6.81 -3.21 3.30
C GLN A 160 7.41 -4.29 2.40
N VAL A 161 7.70 -3.93 1.16
CA VAL A 161 8.31 -4.84 0.19
C VAL A 161 9.80 -5.01 0.49
N SER A 162 10.29 -6.25 0.54
CA SER A 162 11.71 -6.62 0.60
C SER A 162 12.24 -6.90 -0.82
N ARG A 163 12.50 -5.82 -1.57
CA ARG A 163 12.75 -5.86 -3.02
C ARG A 163 14.11 -6.44 -3.42
N ASP A 164 14.22 -6.76 -4.72
CA ASP A 164 15.47 -7.09 -5.44
C ASP A 164 16.17 -8.34 -4.90
N GLN A 165 15.42 -9.29 -4.32
CA GLN A 165 15.96 -10.53 -3.74
C GLN A 165 17.05 -10.29 -2.66
N LYS A 166 17.09 -9.08 -2.09
CA LYS A 166 18.01 -8.73 -1.00
C LYS A 166 17.54 -9.27 0.36
N GLY A 167 16.31 -9.76 0.41
CA GLY A 167 15.67 -10.18 1.65
C GLY A 167 15.37 -9.03 2.58
N LEU A 168 14.97 -9.40 3.78
CA LEU A 168 14.69 -8.47 4.85
C LEU A 168 16.00 -7.94 5.46
N THR A 169 16.43 -6.76 5.02
CA THR A 169 17.57 -6.04 5.60
C THR A 169 17.14 -5.17 6.79
N TRP A 170 18.11 -4.75 7.61
CA TRP A 170 17.85 -3.84 8.72
C TRP A 170 17.28 -2.49 8.24
N GLU A 171 17.78 -1.95 7.13
CA GLU A 171 17.27 -0.70 6.56
C GLU A 171 15.82 -0.86 6.09
N ASN A 172 15.51 -1.94 5.38
CA ASN A 172 14.16 -2.23 4.90
C ASN A 172 13.17 -2.38 6.08
N TYR A 173 13.59 -3.09 7.12
CA TYR A 173 12.83 -3.25 8.35
C TYR A 173 12.56 -1.90 9.05
N GLN A 174 13.57 -1.05 9.20
CA GLN A 174 13.39 0.28 9.80
C GLN A 174 12.51 1.20 8.94
N GLN A 175 12.59 1.10 7.61
CA GLN A 175 11.69 1.82 6.70
C GLN A 175 10.23 1.40 6.92
N GLY A 176 9.95 0.09 6.98
CA GLY A 176 8.61 -0.41 7.26
C GLY A 176 8.07 0.08 8.60
N LEU A 177 8.88 0.04 9.67
CA LEU A 177 8.48 0.60 10.97
C LEU A 177 8.17 2.10 10.92
N GLU A 178 8.91 2.86 10.11
CA GLU A 178 8.65 4.30 9.96
C GLU A 178 7.35 4.58 9.19
N ILE A 179 7.03 3.78 8.17
CA ILE A 179 5.73 3.86 7.48
C ILE A 179 4.60 3.58 8.48
N TRP A 180 4.73 2.52 9.28
CA TRP A 180 3.75 2.17 10.30
C TRP A 180 3.53 3.32 11.29
N ARG A 181 4.62 3.91 11.81
CA ARG A 181 4.54 5.11 12.68
C ARG A 181 3.91 6.29 11.95
N GLY A 182 4.18 6.47 10.66
CA GLY A 182 3.55 7.47 9.81
C GLY A 182 2.03 7.34 9.76
N ASN A 183 1.53 6.13 9.57
CA ASN A 183 0.09 5.83 9.60
C ASN A 183 -0.51 6.18 10.98
N LYS A 184 0.20 5.88 12.07
CA LYS A 184 -0.24 6.24 13.43
C LYS A 184 -0.25 7.76 13.67
N ARG A 185 0.68 8.52 13.08
CA ARG A 185 0.74 9.98 13.24
C ARG A 185 -0.41 10.72 12.58
N ILE A 186 -1.01 10.16 11.52
CA ILE A 186 -2.15 10.77 10.81
C ILE A 186 -3.52 10.32 11.35
N HIS A 187 -3.54 9.47 12.38
CA HIS A 187 -4.77 8.93 12.92
C HIS A 187 -5.60 10.01 13.65
N SER A 188 -6.79 10.27 13.13
CA SER A 188 -7.86 11.01 13.79
C SER A 188 -8.97 10.03 14.17
N PRO A 189 -9.48 10.01 15.42
CA PRO A 189 -10.51 9.05 15.82
C PRO A 189 -11.79 9.13 14.99
N TRP A 190 -12.41 7.98 14.71
CA TRP A 190 -13.72 7.93 14.08
C TRP A 190 -14.83 8.25 15.08
N GLN A 191 -15.62 9.28 14.78
CA GLN A 191 -16.72 9.73 15.64
C GLN A 191 -18.08 9.66 14.93
N GLY A 192 -18.17 8.94 13.81
CA GLY A 192 -19.37 8.84 12.98
C GLY A 192 -19.47 9.92 11.91
N LEU A 193 -20.64 10.03 11.29
CA LEU A 193 -20.87 10.88 10.10
C LEU A 193 -21.19 12.34 10.40
N GLN A 194 -21.50 12.66 11.66
CA GLN A 194 -21.88 14.02 12.05
C GLN A 194 -20.64 14.93 12.00
N LEU A 195 -20.56 15.79 10.99
CA LEU A 195 -19.40 16.64 10.72
C LEU A 195 -19.02 17.57 11.89
N ASN A 196 -20.00 18.01 12.69
CA ASN A 196 -19.78 18.85 13.86
C ASN A 196 -19.01 18.16 15.01
N ARG A 197 -18.82 16.83 14.95
CA ARG A 197 -17.98 16.08 15.90
C ARG A 197 -16.49 16.24 15.62
N TYR A 198 -16.12 16.81 14.48
CA TYR A 198 -14.74 17.03 14.07
C TYR A 198 -14.40 18.52 14.15
N PRO A 199 -13.86 19.03 15.28
CA PRO A 199 -13.66 20.46 15.48
C PRO A 199 -12.64 21.08 14.53
N LYS A 200 -11.77 20.26 13.94
CA LYS A 200 -10.74 20.66 12.97
C LYS A 200 -11.08 20.23 11.56
N LEU A 201 -12.35 19.98 11.25
CA LEU A 201 -12.78 19.48 9.95
C LEU A 201 -12.29 20.39 8.82
N LYS A 202 -11.78 19.79 7.74
CA LYS A 202 -11.33 20.51 6.55
C LYS A 202 -11.90 19.89 5.29
N LEU A 203 -12.60 20.70 4.49
CA LEU A 203 -13.07 20.27 3.17
C LEU A 203 -11.87 20.06 2.26
N LEU A 204 -11.79 18.87 1.67
CA LEU A 204 -10.74 18.49 0.73
C LEU A 204 -11.22 18.57 -0.71
N GLY A 205 -12.50 18.31 -0.98
CA GLY A 205 -13.06 18.35 -2.32
C GLY A 205 -14.23 17.40 -2.47
N TYR A 206 -14.43 16.87 -3.67
CA TYR A 206 -15.63 16.12 -4.05
C TYR A 206 -15.26 14.86 -4.82
N SER A 207 -16.00 13.77 -4.59
CA SER A 207 -15.80 12.50 -5.29
C SER A 207 -17.13 11.85 -5.62
N GLY A 208 -17.29 11.38 -6.86
CA GLY A 208 -18.39 10.54 -7.31
C GLY A 208 -18.02 9.09 -7.11
N MET A 209 -18.83 8.35 -6.36
CA MET A 209 -18.51 6.98 -5.93
C MET A 209 -19.73 6.09 -6.00
N ASP A 210 -19.50 4.79 -6.12
CA ASP A 210 -20.55 3.79 -5.95
C ASP A 210 -20.99 3.67 -4.49
N GLU A 211 -22.23 3.21 -4.31
CA GLU A 211 -22.84 3.02 -3.00
C GLU A 211 -22.08 2.03 -2.10
N GLY A 212 -21.36 1.05 -2.68
CA GLY A 212 -20.52 0.12 -1.93
C GLY A 212 -19.34 0.84 -1.28
N THR A 213 -18.57 1.59 -2.07
CA THR A 213 -17.46 2.42 -1.56
C THR A 213 -17.94 3.42 -0.52
N ILE A 214 -19.06 4.11 -0.77
CA ILE A 214 -19.60 5.10 0.17
C ILE A 214 -19.91 4.45 1.52
N ARG A 215 -20.59 3.30 1.55
CA ARG A 215 -20.90 2.59 2.81
C ARG A 215 -19.65 2.21 3.59
N GLN A 216 -18.56 1.82 2.92
CA GLN A 216 -17.31 1.47 3.59
C GLN A 216 -16.66 2.68 4.24
N LEU A 217 -16.64 3.83 3.55
CA LEU A 217 -16.13 5.09 4.09
C LEU A 217 -17.04 5.62 5.22
N GLU A 218 -18.36 5.46 5.09
CA GLU A 218 -19.33 5.84 6.11
C GLU A 218 -19.24 4.99 7.39
N ALA A 219 -18.61 3.81 7.32
CA ALA A 219 -18.28 2.99 8.48
C ALA A 219 -16.93 3.39 9.13
N GLY A 220 -16.28 4.45 8.65
CA GLY A 220 -14.93 4.85 9.09
C GLY A 220 -13.82 3.98 8.53
N GLY A 221 -14.12 3.18 7.51
CA GLY A 221 -13.18 2.30 6.84
C GLY A 221 -12.55 2.95 5.62
N ARG A 222 -12.45 2.16 4.56
CA ARG A 222 -11.71 2.46 3.33
C ARG A 222 -12.42 1.85 2.14
N ARG A 223 -12.10 2.34 0.96
CA ARG A 223 -12.43 1.66 -0.30
C ARG A 223 -11.66 0.34 -0.40
N THR A 224 -12.37 -0.75 -0.62
CA THR A 224 -11.79 -2.07 -0.93
C THR A 224 -12.25 -2.62 -2.27
N ASP A 225 -12.99 -1.84 -3.07
CA ASP A 225 -13.45 -2.28 -4.37
C ASP A 225 -12.27 -2.38 -5.36
N THR A 226 -12.19 -3.55 -6.00
CA THR A 226 -11.19 -3.88 -7.03
C THR A 226 -11.76 -3.75 -8.45
N LYS A 227 -13.09 -3.62 -8.59
CA LYS A 227 -13.78 -3.69 -9.89
C LYS A 227 -13.82 -2.35 -10.59
N GLU A 228 -14.09 -1.30 -9.84
CA GLU A 228 -13.94 0.05 -10.36
C GLU A 228 -12.45 0.37 -10.39
N ALA A 229 -11.87 0.39 -11.58
CA ALA A 229 -10.52 0.88 -11.73
C ALA A 229 -10.52 2.37 -11.33
N ALA A 230 -10.03 2.71 -10.14
CA ALA A 230 -9.64 4.09 -9.92
C ALA A 230 -8.42 4.31 -10.80
N ARG A 231 -8.27 5.52 -11.36
CA ARG A 231 -7.14 5.84 -12.25
C ARG A 231 -5.77 5.53 -11.60
N TYR A 232 -5.72 5.35 -10.28
CA TYR A 232 -4.55 5.12 -9.44
C TYR A 232 -4.70 3.96 -8.42
N GLY A 233 -5.25 2.82 -8.82
CA GLY A 233 -5.25 1.64 -7.92
C GLY A 233 -6.46 1.58 -6.99
N TYR A 234 -6.23 1.29 -5.72
CA TYR A 234 -7.27 1.26 -4.68
C TYR A 234 -7.56 2.64 -4.06
N ALA A 235 -6.90 3.69 -4.55
CA ALA A 235 -7.10 5.04 -4.05
C ALA A 235 -8.50 5.59 -4.41
N MET A 236 -8.92 6.58 -3.64
CA MET A 236 -10.09 7.40 -3.92
C MET A 236 -9.63 8.69 -4.58
N TYR A 237 -10.22 9.03 -5.73
CA TYR A 237 -9.99 10.32 -6.35
C TYR A 237 -10.80 11.42 -5.65
N VAL A 238 -10.28 12.65 -5.59
CA VAL A 238 -11.00 13.81 -5.04
C VAL A 238 -10.75 15.03 -5.91
N ALA A 239 -11.78 15.53 -6.59
CA ALA A 239 -11.71 16.74 -7.40
C ALA A 239 -11.92 18.00 -6.55
N ASP A 240 -11.24 19.10 -6.91
CA ASP A 240 -11.46 20.41 -6.29
C ASP A 240 -12.76 21.06 -6.78
N ASP A 241 -13.16 20.77 -8.02
CA ASP A 241 -14.38 21.26 -8.65
C ASP A 241 -15.52 20.22 -8.57
N PRO A 242 -16.69 20.58 -8.00
CA PRO A 242 -17.82 19.66 -7.89
C PRO A 242 -18.36 19.21 -9.25
N ARG A 243 -18.21 20.03 -10.31
CA ARG A 243 -18.65 19.66 -11.66
C ARG A 243 -17.83 18.50 -12.22
N VAL A 244 -16.54 18.44 -11.90
CA VAL A 244 -15.67 17.31 -12.28
C VAL A 244 -16.09 16.04 -11.54
N ALA A 245 -16.44 16.15 -10.25
CA ALA A 245 -16.97 15.01 -9.49
C ALA A 245 -18.31 14.51 -10.07
N ILE A 246 -19.23 15.41 -10.47
CA ILE A 246 -20.48 15.06 -11.15
C ILE A 246 -20.21 14.34 -12.48
N TYR A 247 -19.27 14.85 -13.28
CA TYR A 247 -18.89 14.22 -14.55
C TYR A 247 -18.46 12.76 -14.33
N PHE A 248 -17.54 12.52 -13.38
CA PHE A 248 -17.07 11.17 -13.08
C PHE A 248 -18.15 10.29 -12.45
N ASN A 249 -19.02 10.85 -11.60
CA ASN A 249 -20.17 10.14 -11.04
C ASN A 249 -21.08 9.59 -12.14
N ASN A 250 -21.35 10.39 -13.18
CA ASN A 250 -22.15 9.99 -14.33
C ASN A 250 -21.39 9.02 -15.25
N TRP A 251 -20.07 9.19 -15.37
CA TRP A 251 -19.23 8.25 -16.10
C TRP A 251 -19.27 6.85 -15.48
N ILE A 252 -19.21 6.71 -14.14
CA ILE A 252 -19.31 5.43 -13.43
C ILE A 252 -20.65 4.73 -13.77
N LYS A 253 -21.78 5.46 -13.73
CA LYS A 253 -23.10 4.91 -14.09
C LYS A 253 -23.14 4.27 -15.49
N ASN A 254 -22.38 4.83 -16.42
CA ASN A 254 -22.35 4.40 -17.82
C ASN A 254 -21.28 3.34 -18.11
N ALA A 255 -20.14 3.39 -17.40
CA ALA A 255 -18.99 2.54 -17.65
C ALA A 255 -19.10 1.17 -16.97
N PHE A 256 -19.90 1.06 -15.90
CA PHE A 256 -20.13 -0.17 -15.15
C PHE A 256 -21.56 -0.68 -15.37
N ALA A 257 -21.98 -1.69 -14.61
CA ALA A 257 -23.27 -2.36 -14.82
C ALA A 257 -24.43 -1.34 -14.82
N ALA A 258 -25.35 -1.47 -15.79
CA ALA A 258 -26.51 -0.61 -15.90
C ALA A 258 -27.28 -0.59 -14.57
N GLY A 259 -27.51 0.61 -14.03
CA GLY A 259 -28.15 0.79 -12.72
C GLY A 259 -27.20 0.84 -11.52
N THR A 260 -25.88 0.94 -11.73
CA THR A 260 -24.93 1.21 -10.64
C THR A 260 -25.33 2.49 -9.92
N ALA A 261 -25.72 2.37 -8.66
CA ALA A 261 -26.09 3.50 -7.83
C ALA A 261 -24.82 4.25 -7.42
N THR A 262 -24.74 5.53 -7.79
CA THR A 262 -23.61 6.40 -7.49
C THR A 262 -24.08 7.73 -6.93
N THR A 263 -23.30 8.27 -5.99
CA THR A 263 -23.58 9.52 -5.32
C THR A 263 -22.30 10.34 -5.25
N VAL A 264 -22.41 11.67 -5.45
CA VAL A 264 -21.28 12.57 -5.17
C VAL A 264 -21.23 12.86 -3.68
N CYS A 265 -20.06 12.68 -3.09
CA CYS A 265 -19.78 13.04 -1.71
C CYS A 265 -18.80 14.22 -1.63
N ALA A 266 -19.03 15.10 -0.67
CA ALA A 266 -18.00 15.98 -0.16
C ALA A 266 -17.05 15.15 0.73
N VAL A 267 -15.75 15.35 0.53
CA VAL A 267 -14.68 14.63 1.23
C VAL A 267 -13.99 15.59 2.17
N TYR A 268 -13.86 15.20 3.44
CA TYR A 268 -13.22 16.00 4.47
C TYR A 268 -12.11 15.24 5.17
N ALA A 269 -11.07 15.97 5.59
CA ALA A 269 -10.20 15.50 6.66
C ALA A 269 -10.90 15.73 8.01
N ARG A 270 -10.97 14.70 8.84
CA ARG A 270 -11.45 14.76 10.23
C ARG A 270 -10.61 15.71 11.08
N ASP A 271 -9.32 15.83 10.76
CA ASP A 271 -8.41 16.78 11.37
C ASP A 271 -7.58 17.49 10.29
N GLY A 272 -7.90 18.76 10.06
CA GLY A 272 -7.29 19.60 9.06
C GLY A 272 -5.85 19.99 9.37
N GLU A 273 -5.42 19.96 10.63
CA GLU A 273 -4.01 20.19 10.98
C GLU A 273 -3.16 18.96 10.72
N LEU A 274 -3.70 17.76 10.99
CA LEU A 274 -3.06 16.51 10.57
C LEU A 274 -2.95 16.47 9.05
N TRP A 275 -4.02 16.88 8.35
CA TRP A 275 -3.97 17.04 6.90
C TRP A 275 -2.84 17.98 6.49
N ASP A 276 -2.72 19.18 7.04
CA ASP A 276 -1.68 20.12 6.59
C ASP A 276 -0.26 19.59 6.81
N ARG A 277 -0.01 18.91 7.92
CA ARG A 277 1.31 18.38 8.26
C ARG A 277 1.70 17.10 7.51
N MET A 278 0.74 16.30 7.03
CA MET A 278 1.06 15.06 6.35
C MET A 278 1.69 15.30 4.97
N ASN A 279 2.44 14.31 4.49
CA ASN A 279 3.15 14.39 3.22
C ASN A 279 2.19 14.48 2.04
N LYS A 280 2.47 15.40 1.11
CA LYS A 280 1.72 15.60 -0.13
C LYS A 280 2.69 15.90 -1.24
N VAL A 281 2.45 15.35 -2.42
CA VAL A 281 3.36 15.53 -3.55
C VAL A 281 2.59 15.63 -4.85
N THR A 282 2.99 16.56 -5.71
CA THR A 282 2.47 16.63 -7.09
C THR A 282 3.21 15.63 -7.96
N LEU A 283 2.48 14.94 -8.83
CA LEU A 283 3.07 14.13 -9.88
C LEU A 283 2.88 14.80 -11.24
N VAL A 284 3.88 14.66 -12.10
CA VAL A 284 3.72 14.75 -13.56
C VAL A 284 4.36 13.49 -14.15
N ASN A 285 3.65 12.89 -15.10
CA ASN A 285 3.87 11.57 -15.71
C ASN A 285 5.36 11.17 -15.95
N ILE A 286 5.76 9.91 -15.72
CA ILE A 286 7.07 9.31 -16.05
C ILE A 286 6.87 8.08 -16.95
N VAL A 287 7.68 7.94 -18.01
CA VAL A 287 7.60 6.83 -18.99
C VAL A 287 8.97 6.12 -19.06
N ASN A 288 9.03 4.83 -18.72
CA ASN A 288 10.19 3.93 -18.93
C ASN A 288 11.56 4.49 -18.49
N GLY A 289 11.61 5.29 -17.41
CA GLY A 289 12.87 5.88 -16.91
C GLY A 289 13.59 6.79 -17.92
N ARG A 290 12.92 7.24 -18.99
CA ARG A 290 13.48 8.14 -20.00
C ARG A 290 12.62 9.39 -20.18
N GLU A 291 13.31 10.48 -20.49
CA GLU A 291 12.73 11.80 -20.77
C GLU A 291 11.83 11.73 -22.01
N VAL A 292 10.56 12.08 -21.83
CA VAL A 292 9.69 12.48 -22.94
C VAL A 292 9.02 13.78 -22.52
N ILE A 293 9.45 14.88 -23.14
CA ILE A 293 8.77 16.18 -23.11
C ILE A 293 7.95 16.23 -24.38
N ASP A 294 6.70 15.79 -24.32
CA ASP A 294 5.75 15.96 -25.43
C ASP A 294 4.57 16.78 -24.91
N SER A 295 4.21 17.79 -25.69
CA SER A 295 3.18 18.80 -25.42
C SER A 295 1.74 18.26 -25.45
N THR A 296 1.57 16.93 -25.54
CA THR A 296 0.29 16.22 -25.33
C THR A 296 0.17 15.56 -23.95
N PHE A 297 1.11 15.81 -23.03
CA PHE A 297 1.27 15.07 -21.78
C PHE A 297 0.28 15.45 -20.68
N GLN A 298 -0.89 14.85 -20.84
CA GLN A 298 -1.61 14.17 -19.78
C GLN A 298 -0.73 13.72 -18.60
N ILE A 299 -1.13 13.99 -17.34
CA ILE A 299 -0.94 12.99 -16.29
C ILE A 299 -1.81 11.80 -16.67
N TRP A 300 -1.26 11.03 -17.60
CA TRP A 300 -1.75 9.72 -17.94
C TRP A 300 -0.78 8.69 -17.39
N VAL A 301 0.52 8.68 -17.63
CA VAL A 301 1.25 7.40 -17.79
C VAL A 301 0.81 6.91 -19.15
N PRO A 302 1.60 7.14 -20.21
CA PRO A 302 1.11 7.00 -21.58
C PRO A 302 0.53 5.59 -21.74
N GLY A 303 -0.60 5.50 -22.43
CA GLY A 303 -1.26 4.26 -22.81
C GLY A 303 -0.48 3.42 -23.82
N TRP A 304 0.83 3.29 -23.63
CA TRP A 304 1.72 2.31 -24.24
C TRP A 304 2.81 1.83 -23.25
N ALA A 305 2.93 2.44 -22.06
CA ALA A 305 3.69 1.91 -20.93
C ALA A 305 2.69 1.49 -19.83
N THR A 306 2.58 0.18 -19.63
CA THR A 306 1.60 -0.54 -18.82
C THR A 306 1.70 -0.35 -17.31
N ASP A 307 2.48 0.63 -16.84
CA ASP A 307 3.14 0.45 -15.56
C ASP A 307 2.58 1.33 -14.44
N ILE A 308 1.53 2.14 -14.66
CA ILE A 308 0.81 2.88 -13.59
C ILE A 308 -0.70 3.06 -13.91
N MET A 309 -1.23 2.34 -14.91
CA MET A 309 -2.65 2.39 -15.28
C MET A 309 -3.41 1.14 -14.87
N GLN A 310 -4.55 1.34 -14.20
CA GLN A 310 -5.44 0.28 -13.74
C GLN A 310 -6.45 -0.23 -14.80
N LYS A 311 -6.15 -0.09 -16.10
CA LYS A 311 -6.98 -0.71 -17.16
C LYS A 311 -6.12 -1.57 -18.06
N ARG A 312 -6.03 -2.87 -17.68
CA ARG A 312 -5.49 -4.05 -18.40
C ARG A 312 -4.18 -4.67 -17.87
N GLY A 313 -3.72 -4.33 -16.66
CA GLY A 313 -2.61 -5.03 -15.98
C GLY A 313 -3.08 -6.14 -15.04
N SER A 314 -2.23 -7.14 -14.76
CA SER A 314 -2.48 -8.13 -13.69
C SER A 314 -2.33 -7.48 -12.30
N LEU A 315 -2.87 -8.09 -11.24
CA LEU A 315 -2.65 -7.64 -9.85
C LEU A 315 -1.16 -7.53 -9.53
N PHE A 316 -0.35 -8.43 -10.08
CA PHE A 316 1.11 -8.41 -9.99
C PHE A 316 1.69 -7.11 -10.56
N ALA A 317 1.35 -6.75 -11.80
CA ALA A 317 1.84 -5.53 -12.44
C ALA A 317 1.40 -4.28 -11.67
N THR A 318 0.16 -4.30 -11.15
CA THR A 318 -0.39 -3.19 -10.36
C THR A 318 0.40 -2.99 -9.07
N ALA A 319 0.73 -4.05 -8.35
CA ALA A 319 1.44 -3.89 -7.09
C ALA A 319 2.89 -3.42 -7.28
N TRP A 320 3.59 -3.94 -8.31
CA TRP A 320 4.94 -3.49 -8.64
C TRP A 320 4.99 -2.04 -9.13
N SER A 321 3.97 -1.62 -9.86
CA SER A 321 3.75 -0.21 -10.22
C SER A 321 3.68 0.71 -8.99
N GLU A 322 2.89 0.32 -7.99
CA GLU A 322 2.73 1.11 -6.77
C GLU A 322 4.06 1.22 -6.01
N GLU A 323 4.84 0.14 -5.96
CA GLU A 323 6.16 0.13 -5.34
C GLU A 323 7.17 1.02 -6.11
N ASP A 324 7.15 1.00 -7.45
CA ASP A 324 7.99 1.89 -8.26
C ASP A 324 7.66 3.37 -8.07
N ARG A 325 6.36 3.69 -7.99
CA ARG A 325 5.89 5.03 -7.64
C ARG A 325 6.38 5.44 -6.26
N ASP A 326 6.25 4.58 -5.26
CA ASP A 326 6.67 4.89 -3.88
C ASP A 326 8.18 5.17 -3.79
N ARG A 327 9.00 4.41 -4.52
CA ARG A 327 10.45 4.65 -4.63
C ARG A 327 10.75 5.99 -5.28
N GLN A 328 10.05 6.35 -6.35
CA GLN A 328 10.23 7.64 -7.02
C GLN A 328 9.85 8.80 -6.10
N VAL A 329 8.73 8.69 -5.37
CA VAL A 329 8.29 9.69 -4.40
C VAL A 329 9.32 9.87 -3.28
N ALA A 330 9.92 8.76 -2.82
CA ALA A 330 11.00 8.80 -1.82
C ALA A 330 12.25 9.55 -2.30
N GLN A 331 12.58 9.51 -3.60
CA GLN A 331 13.71 10.28 -4.17
C GLN A 331 13.49 11.79 -4.09
N TRP A 332 12.24 12.25 -3.96
CA TRP A 332 11.90 13.67 -3.74
C TRP A 332 11.84 14.03 -2.25
N GLY A 333 12.29 13.14 -1.36
CA GLY A 333 12.28 13.35 0.09
C GLY A 333 10.92 13.12 0.75
N VAL A 334 9.94 12.61 0.02
CA VAL A 334 8.57 12.39 0.50
C VAL A 334 8.39 10.93 0.91
N LYS A 335 7.90 10.69 2.14
CA LYS A 335 7.74 9.33 2.68
C LYS A 335 6.26 8.96 2.84
N LYS A 336 5.95 7.66 2.81
CA LYS A 336 4.60 7.15 3.14
C LYS A 336 4.24 7.44 4.63
N PRO A 337 2.95 7.65 4.95
CA PRO A 337 1.83 7.84 4.02
C PRO A 337 1.88 9.22 3.35
N TYR A 338 1.44 9.31 2.10
CA TYR A 338 1.35 10.58 1.36
C TYR A 338 0.11 10.62 0.45
N VAL A 339 -0.33 11.82 0.07
CA VAL A 339 -1.37 12.05 -0.95
C VAL A 339 -0.72 12.53 -2.24
N LEU A 340 -1.23 12.07 -3.38
CA LEU A 340 -0.78 12.58 -4.68
C LEU A 340 -1.72 13.68 -5.16
N PHE A 341 -1.13 14.70 -5.75
CA PHE A 341 -1.82 15.75 -6.49
C PHE A 341 -1.55 15.53 -7.97
N ALA A 342 -2.61 15.35 -8.74
CA ALA A 342 -2.56 15.19 -10.17
C ALA A 342 -3.22 16.39 -10.87
N ARG A 343 -2.50 16.96 -11.83
CA ARG A 343 -2.95 17.93 -12.83
C ARG A 343 -3.27 17.24 -14.18
N HIS A 344 -4.53 17.22 -14.59
CA HIS A 344 -4.97 16.52 -15.79
C HIS A 344 -5.44 17.48 -16.88
N PRO A 345 -5.20 17.20 -18.17
CA PRO A 345 -5.79 17.96 -19.25
C PRO A 345 -7.30 17.73 -19.33
N ASN A 346 -7.98 18.63 -20.04
CA ASN A 346 -9.37 18.46 -20.43
C ASN A 346 -9.60 17.07 -21.06
N MET A 347 -10.71 16.42 -20.69
CA MET A 347 -11.05 15.06 -21.17
C MET A 347 -11.97 15.04 -22.41
N GLY A 348 -12.07 16.13 -23.14
CA GLY A 348 -12.84 16.25 -24.37
C GLY A 348 -14.30 16.66 -24.16
N GLY A 349 -15.16 16.24 -25.09
CA GLY A 349 -16.56 16.68 -25.19
C GLY A 349 -17.36 16.40 -23.91
N ASN A 350 -18.14 17.40 -23.50
CA ASN A 350 -18.96 17.41 -22.27
C ASN A 350 -18.18 17.40 -20.95
N PHE A 351 -16.84 17.49 -20.97
CA PHE A 351 -16.07 17.71 -19.75
C PHE A 351 -16.28 19.16 -19.24
N PRO A 352 -16.53 19.37 -17.94
CA PRO A 352 -16.97 20.67 -17.41
C PRO A 352 -15.88 21.75 -17.39
N ILE A 353 -14.62 21.37 -17.55
CA ILE A 353 -13.48 22.29 -17.57
C ILE A 353 -13.17 22.64 -19.02
N PRO A 354 -13.24 23.91 -19.47
CA PRO A 354 -13.05 24.26 -20.88
C PRO A 354 -11.66 23.89 -21.42
N ASN A 355 -11.56 23.40 -22.66
CA ASN A 355 -10.26 23.24 -23.32
C ASN A 355 -9.64 24.63 -23.63
N PRO A 356 -8.33 24.87 -23.43
CA PRO A 356 -7.25 23.94 -23.02
C PRO A 356 -6.97 23.89 -21.52
N GLN A 357 -7.89 24.34 -20.67
CA GLN A 357 -7.69 24.33 -19.22
C GLN A 357 -7.56 22.91 -18.67
N ARG A 358 -6.72 22.79 -17.65
CA ARG A 358 -6.45 21.54 -16.92
C ARG A 358 -7.21 21.53 -15.59
N PHE A 359 -7.50 20.34 -15.07
CA PHE A 359 -8.20 20.13 -13.79
C PHE A 359 -7.30 19.44 -12.77
N ASN A 360 -7.68 19.47 -11.49
CA ASN A 360 -6.91 18.83 -10.42
C ASN A 360 -7.65 17.66 -9.79
N GLU A 361 -6.87 16.69 -9.32
CA GLU A 361 -7.36 15.49 -8.65
C GLU A 361 -6.41 15.16 -7.48
N LEU A 362 -6.96 14.85 -6.31
CA LEU A 362 -6.21 14.18 -5.24
C LEU A 362 -6.38 12.69 -5.35
N VAL A 363 -5.34 11.96 -5.00
CA VAL A 363 -5.35 10.51 -4.89
C VAL A 363 -5.10 10.15 -3.44
N ILE A 364 -6.16 9.72 -2.74
CA ILE A 364 -6.11 9.39 -1.32
C ILE A 364 -6.12 7.87 -1.16
N TYR A 365 -5.02 7.30 -0.66
CA TYR A 365 -4.87 5.85 -0.46
C TYR A 365 -5.66 5.33 0.76
N PRO A 366 -6.04 4.03 0.78
CA PRO A 366 -6.88 3.45 1.83
C PRO A 366 -6.41 3.67 3.27
N GLN A 367 -5.10 3.68 3.51
CA GLN A 367 -4.51 3.94 4.83
C GLN A 367 -4.84 5.37 5.30
N ILE A 368 -4.86 6.34 4.38
CA ILE A 368 -5.23 7.72 4.72
C ILE A 368 -6.74 7.84 4.85
N GLN A 369 -7.51 7.13 4.00
CA GLN A 369 -8.97 7.10 4.06
C GLN A 369 -9.46 6.72 5.47
N GLU A 370 -9.05 5.57 5.99
CA GLU A 370 -9.52 5.11 7.30
C GLU A 370 -8.94 5.92 8.48
N ASN A 371 -7.75 6.51 8.31
CA ASN A 371 -7.05 7.18 9.41
C ASN A 371 -7.37 8.66 9.48
N LEU A 372 -7.88 9.28 8.41
CA LEU A 372 -8.11 10.72 8.41
C LEU A 372 -9.40 11.18 7.73
N ILE A 373 -10.07 10.38 6.91
CA ILE A 373 -11.14 10.88 6.05
C ILE A 373 -12.54 10.62 6.64
N VAL A 374 -13.45 11.56 6.38
CA VAL A 374 -14.90 11.38 6.52
C VAL A 374 -15.57 11.93 5.27
N VAL A 375 -16.65 11.27 4.83
CA VAL A 375 -17.42 11.65 3.65
C VAL A 375 -18.84 12.08 4.03
N ARG A 376 -19.41 12.97 3.21
CA ARG A 376 -20.83 13.38 3.31
C ARG A 376 -21.45 13.35 1.93
N ARG A 377 -22.49 12.53 1.75
CA ARG A 377 -23.32 12.53 0.54
C ARG A 377 -23.89 13.91 0.26
N MET A 378 -23.93 14.31 -1.01
CA MET A 378 -24.47 15.60 -1.43
C MET A 378 -25.73 15.42 -2.27
N SER A 379 -26.71 16.30 -2.04
CA SER A 379 -27.87 16.47 -2.92
C SER A 379 -27.53 17.30 -4.16
N ASP A 380 -28.36 17.21 -5.20
CA ASP A 380 -28.22 18.01 -6.42
C ASP A 380 -28.24 19.53 -6.13
N ASN A 381 -29.08 19.96 -5.17
CA ASN A 381 -29.15 21.36 -4.75
C ASN A 381 -27.84 21.81 -4.07
N GLU A 382 -27.27 20.98 -3.19
CA GLU A 382 -25.99 21.29 -2.56
C GLU A 382 -24.87 21.37 -3.60
N LEU A 383 -24.83 20.43 -4.55
CA LEU A 383 -23.87 20.41 -5.64
C LEU A 383 -23.97 21.66 -6.52
N GLY A 384 -25.19 22.14 -6.80
CA GLY A 384 -25.41 23.38 -7.55
C GLY A 384 -24.90 24.64 -6.84
N SER A 385 -24.75 24.59 -5.52
CA SER A 385 -24.22 25.69 -4.69
C SER A 385 -22.78 25.50 -4.23
N ALA A 386 -22.18 24.34 -4.51
CA ALA A 386 -20.87 23.96 -3.99
C ALA A 386 -19.74 24.79 -4.62
N GLY A 387 -18.86 25.33 -3.79
CA GLY A 387 -17.69 26.09 -4.22
C GLY A 387 -16.52 25.18 -4.63
N ASN A 388 -15.63 25.72 -5.47
CA ASN A 388 -14.37 25.06 -5.83
C ASN A 388 -13.35 25.24 -4.68
N VAL A 389 -12.70 24.15 -4.26
CA VAL A 389 -11.65 24.19 -3.21
C VAL A 389 -10.37 24.89 -3.68
N PHE A 390 -10.14 24.85 -5.00
CA PHE A 390 -9.04 25.47 -5.74
C PHE A 390 -7.65 25.04 -5.25
N TYR A 391 -7.24 23.81 -5.60
CA TYR A 391 -5.94 23.25 -5.18
C TYR A 391 -4.71 24.07 -5.57
N PRO A 392 -4.65 24.79 -6.72
CA PRO A 392 -3.47 25.60 -7.04
C PRO A 392 -3.19 26.65 -5.96
N GLY A 393 -4.23 27.21 -5.34
CA GLY A 393 -4.10 28.12 -4.20
C GLY A 393 -3.75 27.44 -2.87
N LYS A 394 -3.57 26.10 -2.84
CA LYS A 394 -3.29 25.31 -1.64
C LYS A 394 -1.89 24.71 -1.59
N ILE A 395 -1.07 24.93 -2.61
CA ILE A 395 0.30 24.39 -2.70
C ILE A 395 1.10 24.71 -1.44
N ARG A 396 1.15 25.99 -1.06
CA ARG A 396 1.88 26.45 0.13
C ARG A 396 1.16 26.04 1.42
N ASP A 397 -0.15 26.26 1.51
CA ASP A 397 -0.96 26.00 2.70
C ASP A 397 -0.93 24.53 3.12
N TRP A 398 -0.93 23.61 2.15
CA TRP A 398 -0.96 22.17 2.40
C TRP A 398 0.43 21.54 2.32
N ASN A 399 1.50 22.35 2.25
CA ASN A 399 2.89 21.89 2.20
C ASN A 399 3.12 20.82 1.10
N ILE A 400 2.64 21.11 -0.10
CA ILE A 400 2.72 20.18 -1.23
C ILE A 400 4.13 20.25 -1.82
N THR A 401 4.81 19.11 -1.83
CA THR A 401 6.10 18.98 -2.52
C THR A 401 5.87 18.98 -4.02
N ILE A 402 6.56 19.89 -4.73
CA ILE A 402 6.50 20.00 -6.19
C ILE A 402 7.87 19.67 -6.77
N PRO A 403 8.05 18.47 -7.36
CA PRO A 403 9.27 18.11 -8.06
C PRO A 403 9.56 19.08 -9.21
N GLN A 404 10.84 19.29 -9.54
CA GLN A 404 11.24 20.26 -10.57
C GLN A 404 10.51 20.02 -11.90
N ARG A 405 10.40 18.77 -12.34
CA ARG A 405 9.67 18.39 -13.54
C ARG A 405 8.22 18.88 -13.54
N THR A 406 7.55 18.82 -12.39
CA THR A 406 6.19 19.35 -12.28
C THR A 406 6.20 20.86 -12.47
N ARG A 407 7.16 21.58 -11.89
CA ARG A 407 7.29 23.03 -12.11
C ARG A 407 7.46 23.37 -13.59
N ASP A 408 8.29 22.60 -14.30
CA ASP A 408 8.54 22.79 -15.72
C ASP A 408 7.26 22.55 -16.57
N ASP A 409 6.47 21.53 -16.22
CA ASP A 409 5.19 21.25 -16.87
C ASP A 409 4.16 22.38 -16.65
N PHE A 410 4.03 22.88 -15.42
CA PHE A 410 3.17 24.04 -15.14
C PHE A 410 3.63 25.28 -15.93
N ALA A 411 4.93 25.53 -16.01
CA ALA A 411 5.48 26.63 -16.80
C ALA A 411 5.20 26.48 -18.31
N ALA A 412 5.33 25.27 -18.87
CA ALA A 412 5.03 24.98 -20.27
C ALA A 412 3.55 25.25 -20.63
N HIS A 413 2.64 25.06 -19.66
CA HIS A 413 1.21 25.35 -19.81
C HIS A 413 0.82 26.77 -19.38
N ARG A 414 1.81 27.64 -19.06
CA ARG A 414 1.60 29.01 -18.57
C ARG A 414 0.74 29.07 -17.30
N GLU A 415 0.84 28.05 -16.46
CA GLU A 415 0.15 27.97 -15.18
C GLU A 415 1.10 28.43 -14.07
N ASN A 416 0.68 29.41 -13.27
CA ASN A 416 1.48 29.91 -12.16
C ASN A 416 1.24 29.05 -10.91
N ILE A 417 2.29 28.38 -10.45
CA ILE A 417 2.33 27.68 -9.16
C ILE A 417 2.98 28.63 -8.14
N GLY A 418 2.13 29.44 -7.50
CA GLY A 418 2.53 30.51 -6.58
C GLY A 418 3.51 30.08 -5.49
#